data_AF-A0A8D6Y4G0-F1
#
_entry.id   AF-A0A8D6Y4G0-F1
#
_cell.length_a   1.000
_cell.length_b   1.000
_cell.length_c   1.000
_cell.angle_alpha   90.00
_cell.angle_beta   90.00
_cell.angle_gamma   90.00
#
_symmetry.space_group_name_H-M   'P 1'
#
loop_
_entity.id
_entity.type
_entity.pdbx_description
1 polymer ?
#
loop_
_entity_poly.entity_id
_entity_poly.type
_entity_poly.pdbx_seq_one_letter_code
_entity_poly.pdbx_strand_id
1 'polypeptide(L)'
;MYHRGDRVTARDLFDLALVIEREPQQLLAATPFLLRYREAFLSQIQAPHAGLRAAFNAIAMLDYTPSFDHCVAVVGDFLGEL
;
A
#
# COMPACT_ATOMS: atom_id res chain seq x y z
N MET A 1 8.73 3.92 -12.43
CA MET A 1 9.58 4.09 -11.23
C MET A 1 10.90 3.35 -11.41
N TYR A 2 11.94 3.97 -12.00
CA TYR A 2 13.25 3.32 -12.23
C TYR A 2 14.40 3.91 -11.39
N HIS A 3 14.14 4.89 -10.50
CA HIS A 3 15.19 5.62 -9.76
C HIS A 3 14.96 5.85 -8.25
N ARG A 4 14.01 5.17 -7.59
CA ARG A 4 13.83 5.22 -6.11
C ARG A 4 13.74 3.83 -5.47
N GLY A 5 14.55 2.91 -5.98
CA GLY A 5 14.42 1.46 -5.80
C GLY A 5 14.38 0.98 -4.35
N ASP A 6 13.45 0.05 -4.12
CA ASP A 6 13.40 -0.98 -3.08
C ASP A 6 12.68 -0.69 -1.75
N ARG A 7 12.08 0.49 -1.56
CA ARG A 7 11.28 0.78 -0.36
C ARG A 7 9.84 1.17 -0.68
N VAL A 8 8.91 0.56 0.03
CA VAL A 8 7.51 0.97 0.05
C VAL A 8 7.43 2.39 0.59
N THR A 9 6.77 3.28 -0.14
CA THR A 9 6.49 4.61 0.38
C THR A 9 5.13 4.64 1.07
N ALA A 10 4.94 5.59 1.98
CA ALA A 10 3.64 5.81 2.62
C ALA A 10 2.53 6.09 1.59
N ARG A 11 2.91 6.71 0.46
CA ARG A 11 2.00 7.02 -0.62
C ARG A 11 1.56 5.77 -1.39
N ASP A 12 2.48 4.84 -1.62
CA ASP A 12 2.14 3.55 -2.25
C ASP A 12 1.12 2.77 -1.40
N LEU A 13 1.30 2.74 -0.07
CA LEU A 13 0.34 2.12 0.85
C LEU A 13 -1.03 2.82 0.79
N PHE A 14 -1.06 4.15 0.83
CA PHE A 14 -2.29 4.93 0.78
C PHE A 14 -3.05 4.75 -0.55
N ASP A 15 -2.35 4.92 -1.67
CA ASP A 15 -2.94 4.84 -3.01
C ASP A 15 -3.40 3.41 -3.31
N LEU A 16 -2.66 2.38 -2.88
CA LEU A 16 -3.07 0.99 -3.06
C LEU A 16 -4.34 0.67 -2.26
N ALA A 17 -4.45 1.11 -1.01
CA ALA A 17 -5.66 0.93 -0.22
C ALA A 17 -6.87 1.61 -0.89
N LEU A 18 -6.69 2.84 -1.40
CA LEU A 18 -7.74 3.55 -2.14
C LEU A 18 -8.22 2.76 -3.36
N VAL A 19 -7.28 2.24 -4.16
CA VAL A 19 -7.62 1.48 -5.37
C VAL A 19 -8.30 0.14 -5.03
N ILE A 20 -7.86 -0.56 -3.98
CA ILE A 20 -8.51 -1.80 -3.51
C ILE A 20 -9.97 -1.54 -3.13
N GLU A 21 -10.25 -0.46 -2.41
CA GLU A 21 -11.61 -0.16 -1.95
C GLU A 21 -12.52 0.36 -3.07
N ARG A 22 -11.97 1.09 -4.04
CA ARG A 22 -12.76 1.73 -5.11
C ARG A 22 -12.89 0.84 -6.34
N GLU A 23 -11.83 0.12 -6.70
CA GLU A 23 -11.69 -0.56 -8.00
C GLU A 23 -11.01 -1.95 -7.90
N PRO A 24 -11.43 -2.85 -6.99
CA PRO A 24 -10.73 -4.11 -6.73
C PRO A 24 -10.64 -5.02 -7.96
N GLN A 25 -11.67 -5.02 -8.81
CA GLN A 25 -11.71 -5.85 -10.02
C GLN A 25 -10.68 -5.43 -11.08
N GLN A 26 -10.42 -4.12 -11.21
CA GLN A 26 -9.42 -3.62 -12.15
C GLN A 26 -8.01 -3.96 -11.67
N LEU A 27 -7.82 -4.02 -10.35
CA LEU A 27 -6.55 -4.38 -9.73
C LEU A 27 -6.16 -5.85 -9.97
N LEU A 28 -7.14 -6.75 -10.16
CA LEU A 28 -6.90 -8.16 -10.53
C LEU A 28 -6.16 -8.30 -11.88
N ALA A 29 -6.39 -7.38 -12.82
CA ALA A 29 -5.65 -7.38 -14.09
C ALA A 29 -4.17 -6.98 -13.91
N ALA A 30 -3.84 -6.29 -12.82
CA ALA A 30 -2.48 -5.90 -12.46
C ALA A 30 -1.77 -6.91 -11.55
N THR A 31 -2.44 -7.99 -11.13
CA THR A 31 -1.89 -9.02 -10.23
C THR A 31 -0.47 -9.50 -10.57
N PRO A 32 -0.10 -9.77 -11.84
CA PRO A 32 1.28 -10.19 -12.17
C PRO A 32 2.36 -9.21 -11.72
N PHE A 33 2.06 -7.91 -11.70
CA PHE A 33 2.99 -6.88 -11.26
C PHE A 33 3.03 -6.75 -9.72
N LEU A 34 1.91 -7.00 -9.06
CA LEU A 34 1.79 -6.97 -7.59
C LEU A 34 2.54 -8.14 -6.95
N LEU A 35 2.43 -9.34 -7.52
CA LEU A 35 3.07 -10.55 -6.99
C LEU A 35 4.61 -10.43 -6.93
N ARG A 36 5.22 -9.72 -7.88
CA ARG A 36 6.69 -9.53 -7.92
C ARG A 36 7.25 -8.86 -6.67
N TYR A 37 6.49 -7.97 -6.04
CA TYR A 37 6.93 -7.17 -4.90
C TYR A 37 6.14 -7.48 -3.62
N ARG A 38 5.19 -8.42 -3.68
CA ARG A 38 4.23 -8.75 -2.61
C ARG A 38 4.90 -8.99 -1.27
N GLU A 39 5.84 -9.94 -1.19
CA GLU A 39 6.45 -10.33 0.08
C GLU A 39 7.26 -9.18 0.70
N ALA A 40 8.07 -8.50 -0.12
CA ALA A 40 8.85 -7.34 0.32
C ALA A 40 7.94 -6.19 0.78
N PHE A 41 6.80 -6.00 0.11
CA PHE A 41 5.82 -4.98 0.46
C PHE A 41 5.14 -5.30 1.79
N LEU A 42 4.61 -6.51 1.93
CA LEU A 42 3.94 -7.01 3.15
C LEU A 42 4.85 -6.89 4.38
N SER A 43 6.10 -7.35 4.25
CA SER A 43 7.09 -7.26 5.33
C SER A 43 7.31 -5.81 5.80
N GLN A 44 7.43 -4.86 4.86
CA GLN A 44 7.67 -3.45 5.17
C GLN A 44 6.46 -2.76 5.82
N ILE A 45 5.23 -3.12 5.45
CA ILE A 45 4.03 -2.50 6.03
C ILE A 45 3.61 -3.13 7.36
N GLN A 46 3.94 -4.41 7.59
CA GLN A 46 3.68 -5.11 8.86
C GLN A 46 4.72 -4.78 9.93
N ALA A 47 5.95 -4.46 9.53
CA ALA A 47 7.02 -3.98 10.41
C ALA A 47 7.52 -2.58 9.97
N PRO A 48 6.67 -1.54 10.05
CA PRO A 48 7.00 -0.24 9.48
C PRO A 48 8.10 0.45 10.27
N HIS A 49 9.10 1.00 9.56
CA HIS A 49 10.05 1.90 10.19
C HIS A 49 9.38 3.23 10.59
N ALA A 50 9.90 3.91 11.62
CA ALA A 50 9.28 5.13 12.16
C ALA A 50 8.99 6.21 11.10
N GLY A 51 9.90 6.36 10.12
CA GLY A 51 9.72 7.30 9.02
C GLY A 51 8.51 7.01 8.10
N LEU A 52 8.07 5.75 8.00
CA LEU A 52 6.96 5.36 7.13
C LEU A 52 5.64 5.87 7.70
N ARG A 53 5.41 5.63 9.00
CA ARG A 53 4.21 6.14 9.69
C ARG A 53 4.18 7.66 9.75
N ALA A 54 5.33 8.30 10.00
CA ALA A 54 5.43 9.76 9.99
C ALA A 54 5.10 10.34 8.60
N ALA A 55 5.63 9.74 7.53
CA ALA A 55 5.32 10.15 6.16
C ALA A 55 3.85 9.92 5.81
N PHE A 56 3.24 8.84 6.30
CA PHE A 56 1.81 8.57 6.09
C PHE A 56 0.93 9.64 6.75
N ASN A 57 1.21 9.98 8.00
CA ASN A 57 0.46 11.02 8.71
C ASN A 57 0.61 12.42 8.09
N ALA A 58 1.65 12.64 7.29
CA ALA A 58 1.87 13.88 6.56
C ALA A 58 1.16 13.92 5.20
N ILE A 59 0.48 12.85 4.77
CA ILE A 59 -0.26 12.83 3.52
C ILE A 59 -1.42 13.83 3.63
N ALA A 60 -1.44 14.81 2.72
CA ALA A 60 -2.60 15.66 2.54
C ALA A 60 -3.76 14.83 1.97
N MET A 61 -4.75 14.55 2.82
CA MET A 61 -5.94 13.80 2.47
C MET A 61 -7.04 14.75 1.98
N LEU A 62 -7.75 14.35 0.93
CA LEU A 62 -8.92 15.07 0.43
C LEU A 62 -10.17 14.29 0.88
N ASP A 63 -10.83 13.56 -0.02
CA ASP A 63 -12.09 12.85 0.25
C ASP A 63 -11.91 11.41 0.76
N TYR A 64 -10.67 11.00 1.01
CA TYR A 64 -10.32 9.67 1.52
C TYR A 64 -9.37 9.82 2.70
N THR A 65 -9.86 9.48 3.90
CA THR A 65 -9.16 9.72 5.17
C THR A 65 -8.95 8.43 5.98
N PRO A 66 -8.32 7.39 5.42
CA PRO A 66 -8.00 6.17 6.16
C PRO A 66 -6.92 6.42 7.21
N SER A 67 -6.91 5.61 8.26
CA SER A 67 -5.75 5.52 9.14
C SER A 67 -4.65 4.67 8.50
N PHE A 68 -3.41 4.83 8.98
CA PHE A 68 -2.31 3.94 8.56
C PHE A 68 -2.67 2.47 8.78
N ASP A 69 -3.21 2.15 9.94
CA ASP A 69 -3.55 0.77 10.33
C ASP A 69 -4.68 0.20 9.46
N HIS A 70 -5.64 1.04 9.06
CA HIS A 70 -6.68 0.67 8.09
C HIS A 70 -6.07 0.32 6.74
N CYS A 71 -5.18 1.15 6.21
CA CYS A 71 -4.49 0.85 4.96
C CYS A 71 -3.66 -0.43 5.03
N VAL A 72 -2.97 -0.69 6.15
CA VAL A 72 -2.21 -1.93 6.35
C VAL A 72 -3.13 -3.15 6.33
N ALA A 73 -4.29 -3.07 6.99
CA ALA A 73 -5.26 -4.17 6.98
C ALA A 73 -5.81 -4.43 5.57
N VAL A 74 -6.35 -3.41 4.90
CA VAL A 74 -6.94 -3.54 3.56
C VAL A 74 -5.94 -4.10 2.55
N VAL A 75 -4.72 -3.54 2.53
CA VAL A 75 -3.67 -4.00 1.60
C VAL A 75 -3.15 -5.37 1.99
N GLY A 76 -3.00 -5.64 3.28
CA GLY A 76 -2.54 -6.92 3.80
C GLY A 76 -3.49 -8.06 3.45
N ASP A 77 -4.79 -7.86 3.64
CA ASP A 77 -5.83 -8.84 3.36
C ASP A 77 -5.92 -9.11 1.85
N PHE A 78 -6.00 -8.05 1.03
CA PHE A 78 -6.07 -8.20 -0.43
C PHE A 78 -4.83 -8.93 -0.98
N LEU A 79 -3.63 -8.50 -0.59
CA LEU A 79 -2.41 -9.18 -1.02
C LEU A 79 -2.29 -10.57 -0.39
N GLY A 80 -2.90 -10.86 0.76
CA GLY A 80 -2.95 -12.19 1.36
C GLY A 80 -3.78 -13.19 0.54
N GLU A 81 -4.84 -12.71 -0.11
CA GLU A 81 -5.76 -13.51 -0.93
C GLU A 81 -5.31 -13.74 -2.39
N LEU A 82 -4.40 -12.91 -2.90
CA LEU A 82 -3.76 -13.09 -4.22
C LEU A 82 -2.74 -14.24 -4.23
#